data_AF-A0A6N9U6G1-F1
#
_entry.id   AF-A0A6N9U6G1-F1
#
_cell.length_a   1.000
_cell.length_b   1.000
_cell.length_c   1.000
_cell.angle_alpha   90.00
_cell.angle_beta   90.00
_cell.angle_gamma   90.00
#
_symmetry.space_group_name_H-M   'P 1'
#
loop_
_entity.id
_entity.type
_entity.pdbx_description
1 polymer ?
#
loop_
_entity_poly.entity_id
_entity_poly.type
_entity_poly.pdbx_seq_one_letter_code
_entity_poly.pdbx_strand_id
1 'polypeptide(L)'
;MRNEQVFSVQGDAELLARAGHLFESLNSEFLCAARDLRTWSQPEARAAVVNRMRAVGSSDLTTRKLLSPAALVEEESRAHLRLLRSQGALVRISVSPLPHETIVIDRRVMILAGQEAAAGREYTVTTSRTLVEGVLSLFSAVWETSLDLDAYLRRDVPHLDADGRRILKALGSGLTDASAARRLGVSLRTYRRRVAELMASLDAGSRFQAGLRAGELGLPR
;
A
#
# COMPACT_ATOMS: atom_id res chain seq x y z
N MET A 1 -3.05 -1.23 -37.26
CA MET A 1 -3.47 -1.56 -35.89
C MET A 1 -3.71 -0.26 -35.16
N ARG A 2 -4.92 -0.03 -34.65
CA ARG A 2 -5.27 1.20 -33.93
C ARG A 2 -4.44 1.22 -32.65
N ASN A 3 -3.62 2.26 -32.47
CA ASN A 3 -2.76 2.39 -31.30
C ASN A 3 -3.68 2.72 -30.11
N GLU A 4 -4.22 1.70 -29.45
CA GLU A 4 -5.07 1.88 -28.28
C GLU A 4 -4.24 2.52 -27.17
N GLN A 5 -4.44 3.82 -26.97
CA GLN A 5 -3.77 4.59 -25.91
C GLN A 5 -4.23 4.15 -24.51
N VAL A 6 -5.31 3.39 -24.42
CA VAL A 6 -5.86 2.81 -23.17
C VAL A 6 -6.37 1.42 -23.50
N PHE A 7 -6.01 0.42 -22.71
CA PHE A 7 -6.59 -0.92 -22.77
C PHE A 7 -6.68 -1.53 -21.37
N SER A 8 -7.62 -2.44 -21.18
CA SER A 8 -7.74 -3.25 -19.96
C SER A 8 -7.30 -4.69 -20.19
N VAL A 9 -6.81 -5.32 -19.13
CA VAL A 9 -6.39 -6.74 -19.09
C VAL A 9 -6.85 -7.37 -17.78
N GLN A 10 -7.05 -8.69 -17.79
CA GLN A 10 -7.50 -9.45 -16.62
C GLN A 10 -6.37 -10.36 -16.13
N GLY A 11 -5.89 -10.09 -14.91
CA GLY A 11 -4.82 -10.82 -14.25
C GLY A 11 -3.42 -10.47 -14.72
N ASP A 12 -2.44 -10.83 -13.90
CA ASP A 12 -1.03 -10.47 -14.09
C ASP A 12 -0.40 -11.13 -15.32
N ALA A 13 -0.83 -12.34 -15.67
CA ALA A 13 -0.31 -13.05 -16.84
C ALA A 13 -0.65 -12.32 -18.15
N GLU A 14 -1.90 -11.87 -18.30
CA GLU A 14 -2.29 -11.07 -19.46
C GLU A 14 -1.59 -9.70 -19.45
N LEU A 15 -1.45 -9.09 -18.27
CA LEU A 15 -0.73 -7.83 -18.13
C LEU A 15 0.74 -7.95 -18.54
N LEU A 16 1.44 -9.01 -18.13
CA LEU A 16 2.80 -9.28 -18.59
C LEU A 16 2.86 -9.54 -20.09
N ALA A 17 1.94 -10.35 -20.62
CA ALA A 17 1.93 -10.67 -22.05
C ALA A 17 1.69 -9.41 -22.92
N ARG A 18 0.79 -8.52 -22.49
CA ARG A 18 0.38 -7.34 -23.29
C ARG A 18 1.16 -6.07 -22.97
N ALA A 19 1.62 -5.91 -21.74
CA ALA A 19 2.30 -4.71 -21.27
C ALA A 19 3.73 -4.97 -20.74
N GLY A 20 4.22 -6.21 -20.75
CA GLY A 20 5.58 -6.56 -20.30
C GLY A 20 6.66 -5.75 -20.99
N HIS A 21 6.54 -5.56 -22.31
CA HIS A 21 7.45 -4.73 -23.11
C HIS A 21 7.47 -3.25 -22.68
N LEU A 22 6.42 -2.75 -22.02
CA LEU A 22 6.41 -1.38 -21.51
C LEU A 22 7.36 -1.22 -20.32
N PHE A 23 7.62 -2.29 -19.56
CA PHE A 23 8.63 -2.30 -18.50
C PHE A 23 10.06 -2.37 -19.04
N GLU A 24 10.25 -2.95 -20.22
CA GLU A 24 11.56 -2.93 -20.90
C GLU A 24 11.99 -1.49 -21.20
N SER A 25 11.02 -0.59 -21.41
CA SER A 25 11.27 0.82 -21.67
C SER A 25 11.65 1.65 -20.43
N LEU A 26 11.75 1.06 -19.22
CA LEU A 26 12.18 1.77 -18.02
C LEU A 26 13.64 2.24 -18.14
N ASN A 27 13.85 3.54 -18.05
CA ASN A 27 15.16 4.19 -18.18
C ASN A 27 15.52 5.06 -16.97
N SER A 28 14.56 5.77 -16.37
CA SER A 28 14.88 6.89 -15.46
C SER A 28 13.97 7.02 -14.25
N GLU A 29 12.68 6.70 -14.36
CA GLU A 29 11.72 6.95 -13.30
C GLU A 29 10.71 5.82 -13.16
N PHE A 30 10.58 5.32 -11.93
CA PHE A 30 9.56 4.36 -11.54
C PHE A 30 8.79 4.88 -10.32
N LEU A 31 7.49 5.07 -10.49
CA LEU A 31 6.58 5.49 -9.42
C LEU A 31 5.61 4.37 -9.12
N CYS A 32 5.35 4.13 -7.84
CA CYS A 32 4.36 3.16 -7.40
C CYS A 32 3.61 3.73 -6.18
N ALA A 33 2.30 3.91 -6.32
CA ALA A 33 1.40 4.19 -5.22
C ALA A 33 0.56 2.93 -4.92
N ALA A 34 0.61 2.40 -3.70
CA ALA A 34 -0.10 1.17 -3.36
C ALA A 34 -0.51 1.11 -1.88
N ARG A 35 -1.58 0.38 -1.59
CA ARG A 35 -2.05 0.18 -0.20
C ARG A 35 -1.05 -0.64 0.63
N ASP A 36 -0.47 -1.67 0.05
CA ASP A 36 0.44 -2.59 0.71
C ASP A 36 1.55 -3.07 -0.26
N LEU A 37 2.38 -4.02 0.19
CA LEU A 37 3.46 -4.59 -0.62
C LEU A 37 3.03 -5.77 -1.51
N ARG A 38 1.74 -6.12 -1.52
CA ARG A 38 1.17 -7.10 -2.44
C ARG A 38 0.83 -6.43 -3.77
N THR A 39 1.75 -5.59 -4.21
CA THR A 39 1.82 -5.07 -5.57
C THR A 39 2.07 -6.25 -6.49
N TRP A 40 1.24 -6.41 -7.52
CA TRP A 40 1.19 -7.61 -8.39
C TRP A 40 0.69 -8.86 -7.66
N SER A 41 -0.33 -9.53 -8.20
CA SER A 41 -0.86 -10.79 -7.66
C SER A 41 0.08 -11.98 -7.91
N GLN A 42 0.98 -11.89 -8.90
CA GLN A 42 1.92 -12.94 -9.30
C GLN A 42 3.38 -12.59 -8.94
N PRO A 43 4.10 -13.47 -8.20
CA PRO A 43 5.51 -13.28 -7.84
C PRO A 43 6.46 -13.11 -9.03
N GLU A 44 6.17 -13.77 -10.16
CA GLU A 44 7.00 -13.71 -11.38
C GLU A 44 6.97 -12.32 -12.02
N ALA A 45 5.80 -11.68 -12.06
CA ALA A 45 5.64 -10.31 -12.55
C ALA A 45 6.48 -9.33 -11.72
N ARG A 46 6.38 -9.45 -10.40
CA ARG A 46 7.19 -8.66 -9.47
C ARG A 46 8.69 -8.92 -9.67
N ALA A 47 9.09 -10.17 -9.85
CA ALA A 47 10.50 -10.53 -10.05
C ALA A 47 11.06 -9.96 -11.36
N ALA A 48 10.30 -9.98 -12.46
CA ALA A 48 10.70 -9.39 -13.74
C ALA A 48 10.97 -7.88 -13.60
N VAL A 49 10.06 -7.15 -12.95
CA VAL A 49 10.22 -5.71 -12.69
C VAL A 49 11.43 -5.45 -11.80
N VAL A 50 11.60 -6.20 -10.70
CA VAL A 50 12.74 -6.05 -9.78
C VAL A 50 14.06 -6.32 -10.50
N ASN A 51 14.15 -7.37 -11.30
CA ASN A 51 15.35 -7.69 -12.07
C ASN A 51 15.68 -6.58 -13.07
N ARG A 52 14.68 -5.99 -13.72
CA ARG A 52 14.87 -4.85 -14.62
C ARG A 52 15.37 -3.61 -13.88
N MET A 53 14.77 -3.27 -12.74
CA MET A 53 15.21 -2.14 -11.91
C MET A 53 16.67 -2.28 -11.48
N ARG A 54 17.13 -3.51 -11.19
CA ARG A 54 18.54 -3.79 -10.89
C ARG A 54 19.45 -3.61 -12.11
N ALA A 55 18.97 -3.94 -13.30
CA ALA A 55 19.74 -3.85 -14.55
C ALA A 55 19.97 -2.41 -15.03
N VAL A 56 19.06 -1.47 -14.73
CA VAL A 56 19.18 -0.04 -15.10
C VAL A 56 20.22 0.69 -14.23
N GLY A 57 20.72 0.06 -13.15
CA GLY A 57 21.66 0.69 -12.22
C GLY A 57 20.96 1.68 -11.28
N SER A 58 21.28 1.61 -9.98
CA SER A 58 20.59 2.42 -8.96
C SER A 58 20.85 3.93 -9.06
N SER A 59 21.93 4.36 -9.73
CA SER A 59 22.26 5.78 -9.91
C SER A 59 21.39 6.46 -10.96
N ASP A 60 20.88 5.71 -11.93
CA ASP A 60 20.22 6.27 -13.11
C ASP A 60 18.69 6.18 -13.00
N LEU A 61 18.20 5.38 -12.03
CA LEU A 61 16.79 5.14 -11.79
C LEU A 61 16.30 5.82 -10.50
N THR A 62 15.41 6.80 -10.65
CA THR A 62 14.64 7.37 -9.54
C THR A 62 13.42 6.49 -9.24
N THR A 63 13.46 5.79 -8.10
CA THR A 63 12.32 4.99 -7.63
C THR A 63 11.58 5.74 -6.52
N ARG A 64 10.28 6.00 -6.70
CA ARG A 64 9.41 6.56 -5.66
C ARG A 64 8.28 5.61 -5.32
N LYS A 65 8.16 5.28 -4.04
CA LYS A 65 7.11 4.42 -3.49
C LYS A 65 6.27 5.21 -2.50
N LEU A 66 4.99 5.36 -2.81
CA LEU A 66 3.99 5.97 -1.96
C LEU A 66 3.09 4.86 -1.41
N LEU A 67 3.11 4.62 -0.11
CA LEU A 67 2.46 3.47 0.49
C LEU A 67 1.47 3.89 1.58
N SER A 68 0.39 3.14 1.77
CA SER A 68 -0.41 3.29 3.00
C SER A 68 0.28 2.57 4.17
N PRO A 69 -0.06 2.88 5.43
CA PRO A 69 0.63 2.24 6.54
C PRO A 69 0.31 0.74 6.69
N ALA A 70 -0.71 0.24 5.99
CA ALA A 70 -0.96 -1.18 5.83
C ALA A 70 0.26 -1.94 5.27
N ALA A 71 1.13 -1.27 4.49
CA ALA A 71 2.40 -1.82 4.02
C ALA A 71 3.42 -2.10 5.14
N LEU A 72 3.20 -1.59 6.36
CA LEU A 72 4.12 -1.69 7.50
C LEU A 72 3.59 -2.62 8.62
N VAL A 73 2.57 -3.42 8.34
CA VAL A 73 1.95 -4.31 9.34
C VAL A 73 2.86 -5.47 9.75
N GLU A 74 3.66 -5.98 8.82
CA GLU A 74 4.55 -7.13 9.00
C GLU A 74 6.01 -6.66 9.13
N GLU A 75 6.80 -7.29 10.02
CA GLU A 75 8.20 -6.88 10.22
C GLU A 75 9.07 -7.17 8.98
N GLU A 76 8.78 -8.27 8.27
CA GLU A 76 9.43 -8.58 7.00
C GLU A 76 9.19 -7.47 5.96
N SER A 77 7.95 -6.96 5.88
CA SER A 77 7.59 -5.85 5.00
C SER A 77 8.37 -4.57 5.36
N ARG A 78 8.55 -4.28 6.65
CA ARG A 78 9.37 -3.15 7.11
C ARG A 78 10.84 -3.32 6.76
N ALA A 79 11.40 -4.51 6.99
CA ALA A 79 12.78 -4.83 6.64
C ALA A 79 13.03 -4.68 5.13
N HIS A 80 12.10 -5.15 4.31
CA HIS A 80 12.15 -4.99 2.85
C HIS A 80 12.15 -3.51 2.43
N LEU A 81 11.28 -2.68 3.02
CA LEU A 81 11.22 -1.25 2.72
C LEU A 81 12.49 -0.50 3.14
N ARG A 82 13.09 -0.87 4.28
CA ARG A 82 14.40 -0.34 4.70
C ARG A 82 15.50 -0.70 3.70
N LEU A 83 15.49 -1.93 3.18
CA LEU A 83 16.44 -2.38 2.15
C LEU A 83 16.26 -1.62 0.82
N LEU A 84 15.03 -1.43 0.35
CA LEU A 84 14.78 -0.63 -0.85
C LEU A 84 15.27 0.81 -0.69
N ARG A 85 15.09 1.39 0.49
CA ARG A 85 15.57 2.74 0.80
C ARG A 85 17.09 2.82 0.84
N SER A 86 17.78 1.83 1.41
CA SER A 86 19.25 1.79 1.38
C SER A 86 19.82 1.62 -0.03
N GLN A 87 19.00 1.14 -0.98
CA GLN A 87 19.31 1.06 -2.41
C GLN A 87 18.94 2.35 -3.19
N GLY A 88 18.51 3.42 -2.50
CA GLY A 88 18.21 4.71 -3.10
C GLY A 88 16.73 4.95 -3.45
N ALA A 89 15.83 4.01 -3.16
CA ALA A 89 14.40 4.24 -3.36
C ALA A 89 13.87 5.27 -2.35
N LEU A 90 13.12 6.26 -2.85
CA LEU A 90 12.38 7.19 -2.01
C LEU A 90 11.08 6.51 -1.57
N VAL A 91 10.87 6.35 -0.27
CA VAL A 91 9.68 5.70 0.28
C VAL A 91 8.95 6.68 1.20
N ARG A 92 7.69 6.99 0.87
CA ARG A 92 6.82 7.82 1.69
C ARG A 92 5.54 7.07 2.07
N ILE A 93 5.03 7.36 3.26
CA ILE A 93 3.81 6.80 3.83
C ILE A 93 2.71 7.86 3.79
N SER A 94 1.67 7.57 3.02
CA SER A 94 0.47 8.39 2.87
C SER A 94 -0.49 8.13 4.03
N VAL A 95 -1.03 9.20 4.61
CA VAL A 95 -2.18 9.14 5.54
C VAL A 95 -3.51 9.03 4.80
N SER A 96 -3.54 9.45 3.53
CA SER A 96 -4.70 9.31 2.65
C SER A 96 -4.79 7.87 2.10
N PRO A 97 -6.01 7.33 1.92
CA PRO A 97 -6.18 6.00 1.37
C PRO A 97 -5.71 5.95 -0.08
N LEU A 98 -5.04 4.84 -0.44
CA LEU A 98 -4.63 4.52 -1.80
C LEU A 98 -5.51 3.37 -2.30
N PRO A 99 -6.69 3.66 -2.89
CA PRO A 99 -7.69 2.64 -3.21
C PRO A 99 -7.23 1.71 -4.34
N HIS A 100 -6.38 2.20 -5.23
CA HIS A 100 -5.87 1.49 -6.39
C HIS A 100 -4.35 1.52 -6.38
N GLU A 101 -3.75 0.39 -6.75
CA GLU A 101 -2.32 0.40 -7.08
C GLU A 101 -2.14 1.15 -8.39
N THR A 102 -1.24 2.13 -8.38
CA THR A 102 -0.90 2.96 -9.53
C THR A 102 0.59 2.87 -9.77
N ILE A 103 0.98 2.50 -10.97
CA ILE A 103 2.38 2.44 -11.40
C ILE A 103 2.55 3.39 -12.57
N VAL A 104 3.62 4.19 -12.54
CA VAL A 104 4.00 5.07 -13.65
C VAL A 104 5.47 4.83 -13.99
N ILE A 105 5.75 4.65 -15.28
CA ILE A 105 7.08 4.35 -15.82
C ILE A 105 7.48 5.48 -16.76
N ASP A 106 8.62 6.11 -16.49
CA ASP A 106 9.23 7.19 -17.27
C ASP A 106 8.26 8.30 -17.68
N ARG A 107 7.20 8.52 -16.88
CA ARG A 107 6.13 9.49 -17.18
C ARG A 107 5.42 9.25 -18.52
N ARG A 108 5.46 8.02 -19.04
CA ARG A 108 4.95 7.63 -20.36
C ARG A 108 3.89 6.55 -20.31
N VAL A 109 4.00 5.66 -19.34
CA VAL A 109 3.10 4.51 -19.17
C VAL A 109 2.52 4.60 -17.78
N MET A 110 1.20 4.45 -17.68
CA MET A 110 0.49 4.31 -16.41
C MET A 110 -0.24 2.98 -16.39
N ILE A 111 -0.16 2.29 -15.28
CA ILE A 111 -0.88 1.05 -14.99
C ILE A 111 -1.67 1.27 -13.71
N LEU A 112 -2.98 1.12 -13.80
CA LEU A 112 -3.88 1.20 -12.67
C LEU A 112 -4.47 -0.18 -12.42
N ALA A 113 -4.31 -0.69 -11.20
CA ALA A 113 -4.89 -1.95 -10.83
C ALA A 113 -6.25 -1.75 -10.14
N GLY A 114 -7.24 -2.44 -10.65
CA GLY A 114 -8.56 -2.59 -10.06
C GLY A 114 -8.53 -3.36 -8.74
N GLN A 115 -9.73 -3.57 -8.20
CA GLN A 115 -9.92 -4.43 -7.05
C GLN A 115 -9.77 -5.91 -7.45
N GLU A 116 -9.35 -6.73 -6.50
CA GLU A 116 -9.33 -8.18 -6.68
C GLU A 116 -10.78 -8.69 -6.84
N ALA A 117 -11.04 -9.50 -7.87
CA ALA A 117 -12.32 -10.15 -8.11
C ALA A 117 -12.15 -11.66 -8.29
N ALA A 118 -13.25 -12.41 -8.35
CA ALA A 118 -13.21 -13.87 -8.56
C ALA A 118 -12.54 -14.27 -9.89
N ALA A 119 -12.56 -13.38 -10.88
CA ALA A 119 -11.90 -13.55 -12.18
C ALA A 119 -10.43 -13.09 -12.20
N GLY A 120 -9.90 -12.65 -11.05
CA GLY A 120 -8.59 -12.00 -10.94
C GLY A 120 -8.69 -10.48 -10.89
N ARG A 121 -7.54 -9.84 -10.83
CA ARG A 121 -7.41 -8.39 -10.77
C ARG A 121 -7.44 -7.77 -12.17
N GLU A 122 -8.33 -6.82 -12.40
CA GLU A 122 -8.33 -6.03 -13.62
C GLU A 122 -7.20 -5.00 -13.58
N TYR A 123 -6.54 -4.76 -14.71
CA TYR A 123 -5.59 -3.67 -14.87
C TYR A 123 -5.93 -2.82 -16.08
N THR A 124 -5.86 -1.50 -15.92
CA THR A 124 -5.94 -0.53 -17.00
C THR A 124 -4.54 -0.02 -17.31
N VAL A 125 -4.11 -0.15 -18.55
CA VAL A 125 -2.84 0.35 -19.05
C VAL A 125 -3.10 1.51 -19.98
N THR A 126 -2.39 2.62 -19.81
CA THR A 126 -2.47 3.76 -20.72
C THR A 126 -1.12 4.39 -21.02
N THR A 127 -0.99 4.85 -22.26
CA THR A 127 0.10 5.69 -22.76
C THR A 127 -0.40 7.09 -23.15
N SER A 128 -1.65 7.41 -22.83
CA SER A 128 -2.23 8.73 -23.08
C SER A 128 -1.53 9.76 -22.20
N ARG A 129 -0.81 10.69 -22.85
CA ARG A 129 -0.03 11.73 -22.17
C ARG A 129 -0.87 12.53 -21.17
N THR A 130 -2.08 12.94 -21.54
CA THR A 130 -2.97 13.72 -20.67
C THR A 130 -3.37 12.95 -19.42
N LEU A 131 -3.66 11.65 -19.54
CA LEU A 131 -4.03 10.82 -18.38
C LEU A 131 -2.82 10.60 -17.46
N VAL A 132 -1.66 10.30 -18.05
CA VAL A 132 -0.41 10.10 -17.30
C VAL A 132 -0.03 11.38 -16.55
N GLU A 133 -0.07 12.55 -17.19
CA GLU A 133 0.23 13.84 -16.56
C GLU A 133 -0.76 14.20 -15.46
N GLY A 134 -2.05 13.91 -15.65
CA GLY A 134 -3.08 14.09 -14.63
C GLY A 134 -2.82 13.25 -13.38
N VAL A 135 -2.53 11.96 -13.55
CA VAL A 135 -2.23 11.05 -12.44
C VAL A 135 -0.91 11.40 -11.76
N LEU A 136 0.11 11.82 -12.52
CA LEU A 136 1.37 12.32 -11.95
C LEU A 136 1.15 13.57 -11.09
N SER A 137 0.23 14.45 -11.47
CA SER A 137 -0.12 15.64 -10.69
C SER A 137 -0.78 15.26 -9.36
N LEU A 138 -1.72 14.32 -9.38
CA LEU A 138 -2.35 13.77 -8.17
C LEU A 138 -1.34 13.06 -7.28
N PHE A 139 -0.49 12.21 -7.86
CA PHE A 139 0.59 11.54 -7.15
C PHE A 139 1.49 12.55 -6.46
N SER A 140 1.90 13.61 -7.16
CA SER A 140 2.78 14.65 -6.61
C SER A 140 2.13 15.38 -5.43
N ALA A 141 0.85 15.69 -5.50
CA ALA A 141 0.12 16.33 -4.40
C ALA A 141 0.07 15.44 -3.13
N VAL A 142 -0.18 14.14 -3.29
CA VAL A 142 -0.16 13.20 -2.16
C VAL A 142 1.27 12.96 -1.67
N TRP A 143 2.24 12.90 -2.59
CA TRP A 143 3.65 12.72 -2.27
C TRP A 143 4.17 13.82 -1.34
N GLU A 144 3.88 15.09 -1.65
CA GLU A 144 4.35 16.23 -0.84
C GLU A 144 3.74 16.29 0.56
N THR A 145 2.56 15.73 0.76
CA THR A 145 1.87 15.68 2.07
C THR A 145 2.15 14.39 2.84
N SER A 146 2.90 13.46 2.26
CA SER A 146 3.22 12.17 2.85
C SER A 146 4.53 12.18 3.65
N LEU A 147 4.65 11.26 4.60
CA LEU A 147 5.78 11.20 5.52
C LEU A 147 6.90 10.31 4.96
N ASP A 148 8.16 10.73 5.07
CA ASP A 148 9.29 9.81 4.83
C ASP A 148 9.19 8.56 5.72
N LEU A 149 9.63 7.41 5.20
CA LEU A 149 9.57 6.13 5.91
C LEU A 149 10.18 6.19 7.32
N ASP A 150 11.36 6.77 7.49
CA ASP A 150 12.00 6.83 8.82
C ASP A 150 11.26 7.78 9.74
N ALA A 151 10.79 8.91 9.22
CA ALA A 151 9.97 9.85 9.97
C ALA A 151 8.67 9.20 10.44
N TYR A 152 8.06 8.36 9.60
CA TYR A 152 6.89 7.58 9.95
C TYR A 152 7.19 6.53 11.02
N LEU A 153 8.26 5.75 10.85
CA LEU A 153 8.65 4.69 11.78
C LEU A 153 9.14 5.22 13.14
N ARG A 154 9.65 6.45 13.19
CA ARG A 154 10.02 7.14 14.45
C ARG A 154 8.81 7.67 15.22
N ARG A 155 7.62 7.75 14.61
CA ARG A 155 6.42 8.01 15.39
C ARG A 155 6.20 6.84 16.32
N ASP A 156 5.75 7.10 17.55
CA ASP A 156 5.25 6.07 18.46
C ASP A 156 3.96 5.47 17.88
N VAL A 157 4.12 4.61 16.88
CA VAL A 157 3.05 3.76 16.36
C VAL A 157 2.98 2.57 17.31
N PRO A 158 1.88 2.37 18.06
CA PRO A 158 1.77 1.26 18.97
C PRO A 158 1.94 -0.06 18.23
N HIS A 159 2.89 -0.88 18.67
CA HIS A 159 3.02 -2.22 18.14
C HIS A 159 1.85 -3.06 18.67
N LEU A 160 0.84 -3.28 17.83
CA LEU A 160 -0.26 -4.19 18.15
C LEU A 160 0.17 -5.62 17.82
N ASP A 161 0.18 -6.46 18.85
CA ASP A 161 0.26 -7.92 18.72
C ASP A 161 -0.98 -8.47 18.00
N ALA A 162 -0.98 -9.78 17.70
CA ALA A 162 -2.05 -10.41 16.94
C ALA A 162 -3.43 -10.26 17.61
N ASP A 163 -3.47 -10.23 18.94
CA ASP A 163 -4.71 -10.07 19.72
C ASP A 163 -5.19 -8.62 19.71
N GLY A 164 -4.28 -7.64 19.87
CA GLY A 164 -4.57 -6.21 19.77
C GLY A 164 -5.18 -5.84 18.42
N ARG A 165 -4.69 -6.44 17.32
CA ARG A 165 -5.28 -6.26 15.98
C ARG A 165 -6.71 -6.82 15.88
N ARG A 166 -6.96 -8.00 16.44
CA ARG A 166 -8.31 -8.59 16.45
C ARG A 166 -9.29 -7.75 17.27
N ILE A 167 -8.82 -7.17 18.37
CA ILE A 167 -9.64 -6.31 19.24
C ILE A 167 -9.92 -4.97 18.57
N LEU A 168 -8.92 -4.36 17.93
CA LEU A 168 -9.11 -3.14 17.14
C LEU A 168 -10.14 -3.35 16.02
N LYS A 169 -10.08 -4.50 15.32
CA LYS A 169 -11.06 -4.86 14.29
C LYS A 169 -12.47 -5.08 14.85
N ALA A 170 -12.58 -5.71 16.02
CA ALA A 170 -13.87 -5.89 16.70
C ALA A 170 -14.45 -4.56 17.22
N LEU A 171 -13.60 -3.61 17.62
CA LEU A 171 -13.96 -2.23 17.95
C LEU A 171 -14.50 -1.49 16.73
N GLY A 172 -13.87 -1.66 15.56
CA GLY A 172 -14.29 -1.07 14.30
C GLY A 172 -15.61 -1.62 13.75
N SER A 173 -16.03 -2.82 14.15
CA SER A 173 -17.25 -3.46 13.62
C SER A 173 -18.55 -3.05 14.34
N GLY A 174 -18.51 -2.07 15.25
CA GLY A 174 -19.71 -1.55 15.93
C GLY A 174 -20.42 -2.54 16.87
N LEU A 175 -19.76 -3.65 17.23
CA LEU A 175 -20.30 -4.65 18.15
C LEU A 175 -20.24 -4.13 19.59
N THR A 176 -21.17 -4.60 20.44
CA THR A 176 -21.04 -4.42 21.88
C THR A 176 -19.86 -5.24 22.42
N ASP A 177 -19.28 -4.81 23.55
CA ASP A 177 -18.16 -5.53 24.18
C ASP A 177 -18.49 -7.02 24.43
N ALA A 178 -19.75 -7.34 24.79
CA ALA A 178 -20.18 -8.71 25.04
C ALA A 178 -20.18 -9.57 23.77
N SER A 179 -20.70 -9.02 22.67
CA SER A 179 -20.70 -9.70 21.36
C SER A 179 -19.30 -9.88 20.81
N ALA A 180 -18.44 -8.85 20.94
CA ALA A 180 -17.05 -8.90 20.53
C ALA A 180 -16.25 -9.92 21.36
N ALA A 181 -16.43 -9.93 22.69
CA ALA A 181 -15.78 -10.90 23.59
C ALA A 181 -16.14 -12.34 23.23
N ARG A 182 -17.44 -12.62 23.00
CA ARG A 182 -17.91 -13.95 22.58
C ARG A 182 -17.31 -14.37 21.24
N ARG A 183 -17.26 -13.45 20.25
CA ARG A 183 -16.69 -13.72 18.92
C ARG A 183 -15.19 -14.02 18.97
N LEU A 184 -14.47 -13.38 19.90
CA LEU A 184 -13.04 -13.57 20.08
C LEU A 184 -12.69 -14.71 21.04
N GLY A 185 -13.68 -15.40 21.62
CA GLY A 185 -13.45 -16.52 22.53
C GLY A 185 -12.84 -16.11 23.88
N VAL A 186 -13.03 -14.87 24.33
CA VAL A 186 -12.46 -14.33 25.57
C VAL A 186 -13.55 -13.88 26.54
N SER A 187 -13.23 -13.78 27.84
CA SER A 187 -14.16 -13.21 28.83
C SER A 187 -14.41 -11.72 28.57
N LEU A 188 -15.59 -11.22 28.96
CA LEU A 188 -15.92 -9.79 28.87
C LEU A 188 -14.91 -8.90 29.63
N ARG A 189 -14.43 -9.38 30.78
CA ARG A 189 -13.39 -8.70 31.58
C ARG A 189 -12.09 -8.60 30.81
N THR A 190 -11.64 -9.71 30.20
CA THR A 190 -10.42 -9.74 29.39
C THR A 190 -10.55 -8.79 28.20
N TYR A 191 -11.68 -8.82 27.49
CA TYR A 191 -11.94 -7.93 26.36
C TYR A 191 -11.85 -6.45 26.77
N ARG A 192 -12.58 -6.05 27.82
CA ARG A 192 -12.59 -4.65 28.30
C ARG A 192 -11.20 -4.17 28.74
N ARG A 193 -10.44 -5.01 29.43
CA ARG A 193 -9.06 -4.70 29.82
C ARG A 193 -8.20 -4.43 28.59
N ARG A 194 -8.26 -5.32 27.59
CA ARG A 194 -7.50 -5.17 26.35
C ARG A 194 -7.93 -3.96 25.51
N VAL A 195 -9.22 -3.63 25.50
CA VAL A 195 -9.72 -2.38 24.88
C VAL A 195 -9.12 -1.15 25.58
N ALA A 196 -9.05 -1.15 26.92
CA ALA A 196 -8.43 -0.05 27.66
C ALA A 196 -6.93 0.07 27.37
N GLU A 197 -6.20 -1.05 27.33
CA GLU A 197 -4.78 -1.10 26.92
C GLU A 197 -4.59 -0.55 25.50
N LEU A 198 -5.47 -0.91 24.58
CA LEU A 198 -5.45 -0.43 23.19
C LEU A 198 -5.76 1.07 23.07
N MET A 199 -6.75 1.58 23.82
CA MET A 199 -7.07 3.02 23.82
C MET A 199 -5.92 3.84 24.42
N ALA A 200 -5.29 3.34 25.50
CA ALA A 200 -4.15 3.98 26.11
C ALA A 200 -2.94 4.03 25.16
N SER A 201 -2.67 2.93 24.44
CA SER A 201 -1.56 2.90 23.48
C SER A 201 -1.82 3.81 22.28
N LEU A 202 -3.07 3.91 21.83
CA LEU A 202 -3.48 4.83 20.77
C LEU A 202 -3.64 6.29 21.23
N ASP A 203 -3.39 6.61 22.51
CA ASP A 203 -3.65 7.94 23.09
C ASP A 203 -5.07 8.46 22.77
N ALA A 204 -6.07 7.58 22.96
CA ALA A 204 -7.45 7.82 22.57
C ALA A 204 -8.39 7.87 23.79
N GLY A 205 -9.12 8.98 23.93
CA GLY A 205 -10.12 9.18 24.99
C GLY A 205 -11.48 8.53 24.72
N SER A 206 -11.72 8.04 23.49
CA SER A 206 -12.96 7.36 23.12
C SER A 206 -12.72 6.27 22.07
N ARG A 207 -13.67 5.33 21.96
CA ARG A 207 -13.65 4.29 20.91
C ARG A 207 -13.62 4.88 19.51
N PHE A 208 -14.31 5.99 19.30
CA PHE A 208 -14.31 6.70 18.02
C PHE A 208 -12.92 7.28 17.70
N GLN A 209 -12.30 7.96 18.66
CA GLN A 209 -10.93 8.48 18.52
C GLN A 209 -9.91 7.34 18.33
N ALA A 210 -10.06 6.22 19.04
CA ALA A 210 -9.21 5.04 18.87
C ALA A 210 -9.33 4.49 17.44
N GLY A 211 -10.57 4.47 16.90
CA GLY A 211 -10.84 4.27 15.49
C GLY A 211 -10.00 5.24 14.66
N LEU A 212 -10.27 6.55 14.72
CA LEU A 212 -9.58 7.57 13.92
C LEU A 212 -8.05 7.42 13.96
N ARG A 213 -7.46 7.30 15.15
CA ARG A 213 -6.02 7.14 15.32
C ARG A 213 -5.49 5.87 14.68
N ALA A 214 -6.19 4.75 14.83
CA ALA A 214 -5.76 3.49 14.25
C ALA A 214 -5.59 3.55 12.73
N GLY A 215 -6.41 4.33 12.01
CA GLY A 215 -6.31 4.44 10.55
C GLY A 215 -5.33 5.49 10.07
N GLU A 216 -5.08 6.56 10.84
CA GLU A 216 -3.91 7.42 10.62
C GLU A 216 -2.61 6.62 10.73
N LEU A 217 -2.61 5.65 11.63
CA LEU A 217 -1.52 4.69 11.84
C LEU A 217 -1.60 3.48 10.87
N GLY A 218 -2.61 3.45 9.99
CA GLY A 218 -2.96 2.37 9.06
C GLY A 218 -2.97 0.97 9.69
N LEU A 219 -3.32 0.89 10.96
CA LEU A 219 -3.64 -0.33 11.66
C LEU A 219 -4.96 -0.90 11.10
N PRO A 220 -5.07 -2.24 10.98
CA PRO A 220 -6.28 -2.87 10.47
C PRO A 220 -7.46 -2.58 11.40
N ARG A 221 -8.50 -1.95 10.85
CA ARG A 221 -9.78 -1.69 11.49
C ARG A 221 -10.85 -2.67 11.01
#